data_AF-A0A6M3M4I1-F1
#
_entry.id   AF-A0A6M3M4I1-F1
#
_cell.length_a   1.000
_cell.length_b   1.000
_cell.length_c   1.000
_cell.angle_alpha   90.00
_cell.angle_beta   90.00
_cell.angle_gamma   90.00
#
_symmetry.space_group_name_H-M   'P 1'
#
loop_
_entity.id
_entity.type
_entity.pdbx_description
1 polymer ?
#
loop_
_entity_poly.entity_id
_entity_poly.type
_entity_poly.pdbx_seq_one_letter_code
_entity_poly.pdbx_strand_id
1 'polypeptide(L)'
;MTEPKHIVSLKAQNLMNLTAVEIQPKGNTVVISGKNAAGKSNVLRAIEFALSGKALKAAPEPVRHGEKSGEIILDLGDIIVTRKFTNERSTLVIENKDGVVFKSPQALLDKFRGNISFDPLEFSRLPEKQQMETLLELIDLPIDLDKLDQNRKKLYDERTAVNRSIKELEGQISGLNSYQDVPEDELSAVDVMDELQAATQQIATNQRNKDRLMEYINTRDRAYKKLETLESEMNEIKRNIAAFTLEIDSISGEINAMIDPDLEIFKCKLEDVETINNKIRQNNSKKALVSRMADKQAVSNRLSFEILSIDDLKEQTIEEANMPIQGLGFNETGVTFDNIPLSQCSSAEQKKISVAIGMAINPELRVLWISDASLLDHESIEQVKAMAIEHDYQLFLELVDESGKLGIVIEDGAVVAVN
;
A
#
# COMPACT_ATOMS: atom_id res chain seq x y z
N MET A 1 4.79 19.85 -32.54
CA MET A 1 5.99 20.19 -31.75
C MET A 1 6.64 21.39 -32.42
N THR A 2 6.89 22.46 -31.66
CA THR A 2 7.70 23.61 -32.07
C THR A 2 9.14 23.15 -32.38
N GLU A 3 9.82 23.78 -33.34
CA GLU A 3 11.23 23.49 -33.58
C GLU A 3 12.05 23.82 -32.31
N PRO A 4 12.99 22.95 -31.92
CA PRO A 4 13.84 23.18 -30.77
C PRO A 4 14.69 24.44 -30.97
N LYS A 5 14.96 25.15 -29.87
CA LYS A 5 15.63 26.45 -29.85
C LYS A 5 17.03 26.33 -29.29
N HIS A 6 17.97 26.99 -29.96
CA HIS A 6 19.35 27.17 -29.52
C HIS A 6 19.69 28.66 -29.50
N ILE A 7 20.74 29.04 -28.77
CA ILE A 7 21.21 30.44 -28.77
C ILE A 7 22.06 30.66 -30.02
N VAL A 8 21.57 31.53 -30.90
CA VAL A 8 22.28 32.02 -32.09
C VAL A 8 23.22 33.15 -31.70
N SER A 9 22.77 34.07 -30.86
CA SER A 9 23.62 35.12 -30.31
C SER A 9 23.13 35.64 -28.96
N LEU A 10 24.07 36.08 -28.13
CA LEU A 10 23.83 36.77 -26.87
C LEU A 10 24.57 38.11 -26.91
N LYS A 11 23.86 39.20 -26.63
CA LYS A 11 24.44 40.50 -26.31
C LYS A 11 23.98 40.92 -24.94
N ALA A 12 24.89 41.32 -24.07
CA ALA A 12 24.54 41.86 -22.76
C ALA A 12 25.43 43.05 -22.41
N GLN A 13 24.82 44.10 -21.88
CA GLN A 13 25.49 45.35 -21.52
C GLN A 13 25.07 45.79 -20.12
N ASN A 14 26.02 46.32 -19.37
CA ASN A 14 25.83 46.89 -18.03
C ASN A 14 25.08 45.96 -17.06
N LEU A 15 25.41 44.67 -17.09
CA LEU A 15 24.84 43.65 -16.19
C LEU A 15 25.87 43.28 -15.12
N MET A 16 25.64 43.69 -13.86
CA MET A 16 26.56 43.44 -12.74
C MET A 16 28.01 43.83 -13.11
N ASN A 17 28.97 42.90 -13.12
CA ASN A 17 30.35 43.23 -13.51
C ASN A 17 30.61 43.16 -15.03
N LEU A 18 29.61 42.92 -15.88
CA LEU A 18 29.73 42.97 -17.35
C LEU A 18 29.64 44.40 -17.86
N THR A 19 30.57 44.80 -18.73
CA THR A 19 30.55 46.09 -19.43
C THR A 19 29.74 45.93 -20.70
N ALA A 20 30.23 45.08 -21.60
CA ALA A 20 29.55 44.67 -22.82
C ALA A 20 30.12 43.32 -23.27
N VAL A 21 29.24 42.38 -23.58
CA VAL A 21 29.61 41.09 -24.17
C VAL A 21 28.76 40.84 -25.40
N GLU A 22 29.38 40.28 -26.43
CA GLU A 22 28.71 39.74 -27.62
C GLU A 22 29.27 38.34 -27.88
N ILE A 23 28.40 37.36 -27.86
CA ILE A 23 28.73 35.94 -28.00
C ILE A 23 27.90 35.35 -29.12
N GLN A 24 28.59 34.71 -30.07
CA GLN A 24 27.99 33.92 -31.14
C GLN A 24 28.53 32.50 -31.01
N PRO A 25 27.76 31.58 -30.41
CA PRO A 25 28.16 30.19 -30.26
C PRO A 25 28.61 29.53 -31.57
N LYS A 26 29.71 28.79 -31.52
CA LYS A 26 30.19 27.98 -32.64
C LYS A 26 30.10 26.50 -32.26
N GLY A 27 29.02 25.86 -32.69
CA GLY A 27 28.73 24.46 -32.37
C GLY A 27 27.99 24.28 -31.03
N ASN A 28 27.92 23.03 -30.59
CA ASN A 28 27.08 22.61 -29.46
C ASN A 28 27.70 22.93 -28.10
N THR A 29 29.02 23.08 -28.00
CA THR A 29 29.67 23.42 -26.73
C THR A 29 30.27 24.81 -26.78
N VAL A 30 29.88 25.65 -25.82
CA VAL A 30 30.38 27.01 -25.66
C VAL A 30 31.13 27.10 -24.34
N VAL A 31 32.45 27.25 -24.42
CA VAL A 31 33.26 27.43 -23.21
C VAL A 31 33.42 28.92 -22.94
N ILE A 32 33.02 29.36 -21.74
CA ILE A 32 33.23 30.70 -21.21
C ILE A 32 34.35 30.60 -20.17
N SER A 33 35.47 31.25 -20.44
CA SER A 33 36.68 31.14 -19.62
C SER A 33 37.22 32.49 -19.16
N GLY A 34 38.20 32.45 -18.27
CA GLY A 34 38.82 33.63 -17.65
C GLY A 34 39.01 33.47 -16.15
N LYS A 35 39.67 34.46 -15.53
CA LYS A 35 39.98 34.46 -14.10
C LYS A 35 38.73 34.55 -13.23
N ASN A 36 38.89 34.26 -11.94
CA ASN A 36 37.84 34.53 -10.95
C ASN A 36 37.49 36.02 -10.96
N ALA A 37 36.21 36.33 -10.73
CA ALA A 37 35.64 37.68 -10.80
C ALA A 37 35.67 38.37 -12.18
N ALA A 38 36.11 37.70 -13.26
CA ALA A 38 36.15 38.30 -14.59
C ALA A 38 34.76 38.59 -15.21
N GLY A 39 33.71 37.90 -14.73
CA GLY A 39 32.32 38.07 -15.20
C GLY A 39 31.72 36.89 -15.94
N LYS A 40 32.40 35.74 -15.97
CA LYS A 40 31.92 34.49 -16.60
C LYS A 40 30.52 34.08 -16.14
N SER A 41 30.29 33.94 -14.83
CA SER A 41 28.97 33.57 -14.30
C SER A 41 27.89 34.59 -14.67
N ASN A 42 28.24 35.87 -14.82
CA ASN A 42 27.30 36.91 -15.21
C ASN A 42 26.90 36.82 -16.69
N VAL A 43 27.72 36.18 -17.54
CA VAL A 43 27.31 35.81 -18.90
C VAL A 43 26.19 34.76 -18.87
N LEU A 44 26.34 33.72 -18.04
CA LEU A 44 25.28 32.71 -17.85
C LEU A 44 24.02 33.34 -17.23
N ARG A 45 24.18 34.25 -16.26
CA ARG A 45 23.06 35.02 -15.69
C ARG A 45 22.39 35.93 -16.71
N ALA A 46 23.10 36.44 -17.71
CA ALA A 46 22.48 37.22 -18.79
C ALA A 46 21.47 36.38 -19.57
N ILE A 47 21.83 35.13 -19.88
CA ILE A 47 20.92 34.17 -20.54
C ILE A 47 19.71 33.91 -19.63
N GLU A 48 19.95 33.61 -18.35
CA GLU A 48 18.89 33.39 -17.36
C GLU A 48 17.93 34.58 -17.28
N PHE A 49 18.46 35.80 -17.18
CA PHE A 49 17.67 37.02 -17.01
C PHE A 49 16.90 37.40 -18.26
N ALA A 50 17.44 37.15 -19.46
CA ALA A 50 16.69 37.32 -20.70
C ALA A 50 15.38 36.51 -20.64
N LEU A 51 15.50 35.24 -20.22
CA LEU A 51 14.42 34.25 -20.23
C LEU A 51 13.49 34.34 -19.00
N SER A 52 14.00 34.75 -17.84
CA SER A 52 13.27 34.75 -16.56
C SER A 52 13.22 36.14 -15.92
N GLY A 53 12.06 36.80 -16.05
CA GLY A 53 11.82 38.05 -15.32
C GLY A 53 11.79 37.88 -13.80
N LYS A 54 11.45 36.69 -13.31
CA LYS A 54 11.48 36.36 -11.87
C LYS A 54 12.92 36.33 -11.34
N ALA A 55 13.84 35.69 -12.08
CA ALA A 55 15.26 35.65 -11.72
C ALA A 55 15.87 37.06 -11.69
N LEU A 56 15.59 37.87 -12.71
CA LEU A 56 16.05 39.26 -12.74
C LEU A 56 15.49 40.08 -11.56
N LYS A 57 14.21 39.92 -11.21
CA LYS A 57 13.60 40.63 -10.09
C LYS A 57 14.16 40.19 -8.72
N ALA A 58 14.64 38.95 -8.62
CA ALA A 58 15.26 38.43 -7.40
C ALA A 58 16.68 38.98 -7.19
N ALA A 59 17.33 39.51 -8.23
CA ALA A 59 18.63 40.15 -8.14
C ALA A 59 18.49 41.55 -7.49
N PRO A 60 19.16 41.84 -6.36
CA PRO A 60 19.03 43.14 -5.68
C PRO A 60 19.52 44.32 -6.53
N GLU A 61 20.66 44.17 -7.21
CA GLU A 61 21.30 45.21 -8.01
C GLU A 61 21.80 44.60 -9.34
N PRO A 62 20.92 44.41 -10.33
CA PRO A 62 21.30 43.78 -11.60
C PRO A 62 22.11 44.72 -12.50
N VAL A 63 21.98 46.04 -12.37
CA VAL A 63 22.71 47.01 -13.21
C VAL A 63 24.15 47.15 -12.73
N ARG A 64 25.10 47.25 -13.67
CA ARG A 64 26.51 47.56 -13.37
C ARG A 64 26.62 48.83 -12.54
N HIS A 65 27.42 48.79 -11.48
CA HIS A 65 27.66 49.98 -10.65
C HIS A 65 28.17 51.17 -11.49
N GLY A 66 27.54 52.33 -11.31
CA GLY A 66 27.83 53.55 -12.06
C GLY A 66 26.93 53.75 -13.29
N GLU A 67 26.24 52.70 -13.74
CA GLU A 67 25.33 52.75 -14.89
C GLU A 67 23.87 52.94 -14.47
N LYS A 68 23.04 53.48 -15.38
CA LYS A 68 21.62 53.75 -15.11
C LYS A 68 20.69 52.61 -15.53
N SER A 69 21.13 51.81 -16.48
CA SER A 69 20.34 50.73 -17.07
C SER A 69 21.25 49.71 -17.75
N GLY A 70 20.76 48.48 -17.86
CA GLY A 70 21.35 47.43 -18.68
C GLY A 70 20.38 46.91 -19.74
N GLU A 71 20.94 46.18 -20.69
CA GLU A 71 20.23 45.58 -21.82
C GLU A 71 20.79 44.18 -22.11
N ILE A 72 19.89 43.24 -22.37
CA ILE A 72 20.21 41.89 -22.84
C ILE A 72 19.39 41.63 -24.11
N ILE A 73 20.04 41.16 -25.16
CA ILE A 73 19.43 40.72 -26.41
C ILE A 73 19.87 39.28 -26.63
N LEU A 74 18.90 38.36 -26.69
CA LEU A 74 19.11 36.93 -26.87
C LEU A 74 18.37 36.49 -28.14
N ASP A 75 19.12 36.05 -29.14
CA ASP A 75 18.59 35.49 -30.38
C ASP A 75 18.50 33.97 -30.25
N LEU A 76 17.27 33.44 -30.35
CA LEU A 76 16.96 32.02 -30.26
C LEU A 76 16.69 31.39 -31.65
N GLY A 77 17.11 32.07 -32.72
CA GLY A 77 16.83 31.68 -34.09
C GLY A 77 15.57 32.35 -34.59
N ASP A 78 14.39 31.79 -34.32
CA ASP A 78 13.12 32.31 -34.85
C ASP A 78 12.60 33.57 -34.13
N ILE A 79 13.04 33.77 -32.89
CA ILE A 79 12.67 34.90 -32.05
C ILE A 79 13.90 35.59 -31.44
N ILE A 80 13.75 36.90 -31.24
CA ILE A 80 14.72 37.75 -30.55
C ILE A 80 14.07 38.22 -29.24
N VAL A 81 14.72 37.94 -28.13
CA VAL A 81 14.30 38.31 -26.77
C VAL A 81 15.14 39.50 -26.33
N THR A 82 14.51 40.66 -26.21
CA THR A 82 15.15 41.88 -25.72
C THR A 82 14.63 42.24 -24.34
N ARG A 83 15.53 42.34 -23.36
CA ARG A 83 15.22 42.76 -22.00
C ARG A 83 16.03 43.98 -21.60
N LYS A 84 15.34 45.08 -21.30
CA LYS A 84 15.94 46.31 -20.74
C LYS A 84 15.57 46.44 -19.28
N PHE A 85 16.52 46.81 -18.44
CA PHE A 85 16.30 46.84 -16.99
C PHE A 85 17.02 47.99 -16.29
N THR A 86 16.43 48.42 -15.18
CA THR A 86 17.03 49.25 -14.14
C THR A 86 17.05 48.44 -12.84
N ASN A 87 17.54 49.00 -11.74
CA ASN A 87 17.50 48.32 -10.44
C ASN A 87 16.06 48.14 -9.92
N GLU A 88 15.09 48.95 -10.39
CA GLU A 88 13.71 48.90 -9.91
C GLU A 88 12.76 48.13 -10.84
N ARG A 89 13.02 48.14 -12.16
CA ARG A 89 12.07 47.64 -13.16
C ARG A 89 12.75 47.01 -14.36
N SER A 90 12.03 46.14 -15.07
CA SER A 90 12.45 45.62 -16.36
C SER A 90 11.32 45.64 -17.39
N THR A 91 11.70 45.66 -18.65
CA THR A 91 10.80 45.57 -19.81
C THR A 91 11.26 44.41 -20.69
N LEU A 92 10.31 43.66 -21.22
CA LEU A 92 10.55 42.50 -22.08
C LEU A 92 9.83 42.72 -23.41
N VAL A 93 10.59 42.58 -24.50
CA VAL A 93 10.08 42.56 -25.87
C VAL A 93 10.54 41.26 -26.51
N ILE A 94 9.63 40.56 -27.18
CA ILE A 94 9.97 39.42 -28.03
C ILE A 94 9.43 39.72 -29.41
N GLU A 95 10.27 39.55 -30.42
CA GLU A 95 9.93 39.77 -31.82
C GLU A 95 10.42 38.59 -32.66
N ASN A 96 9.76 38.33 -33.79
CA ASN A 96 10.26 37.38 -34.78
C ASN A 96 11.31 38.05 -35.71
N LYS A 97 11.92 37.27 -36.61
CA LYS A 97 12.89 37.81 -37.60
C LYS A 97 12.33 38.93 -38.50
N ASP A 98 11.02 39.02 -38.66
CA ASP A 98 10.33 40.05 -39.47
C ASP A 98 10.01 41.31 -38.66
N GLY A 99 10.36 41.37 -37.37
CA GLY A 99 10.11 42.51 -36.47
C GLY A 99 8.70 42.55 -35.87
N VAL A 100 7.92 41.46 -35.98
CA VAL A 100 6.58 41.37 -35.40
C VAL A 100 6.68 41.06 -33.90
N VAL A 101 6.18 41.98 -33.07
CA VAL A 101 6.21 41.87 -31.61
C VAL A 101 5.11 40.95 -31.08
N PHE A 102 5.47 40.02 -30.20
CA PHE A 102 4.52 39.13 -29.52
C PHE A 102 3.80 39.84 -28.38
N LYS A 103 2.46 39.69 -28.31
CA LYS A 103 1.60 40.38 -27.33
C LYS A 103 1.73 39.86 -25.89
N SER A 104 2.21 38.63 -25.70
CA SER A 104 2.33 37.99 -24.38
C SER A 104 3.70 37.34 -24.23
N PRO A 105 4.78 38.13 -24.14
CA PRO A 105 6.14 37.63 -24.26
C PRO A 105 6.55 36.71 -23.10
N GLN A 106 6.15 37.03 -21.86
CA GLN A 106 6.50 36.18 -20.71
C GLN A 106 5.79 34.82 -20.76
N ALA A 107 4.50 34.79 -21.13
CA ALA A 107 3.76 33.53 -21.28
C ALA A 107 4.32 32.64 -22.40
N LEU A 108 5.01 33.23 -23.38
CA LEU A 108 5.73 32.49 -24.41
C LEU A 108 7.04 31.91 -23.87
N LEU A 109 7.81 32.67 -23.08
CA LEU A 109 9.03 32.16 -22.42
C LEU A 109 8.73 31.09 -21.37
N ASP A 110 7.63 31.23 -20.63
CA ASP A 110 7.22 30.27 -19.60
C ASP A 110 6.91 28.88 -20.20
N LYS A 111 6.58 28.79 -21.50
CA LYS A 111 6.45 27.51 -22.22
C LYS A 111 7.79 26.85 -22.52
N PHE A 112 8.86 27.63 -22.68
CA PHE A 112 10.16 27.11 -23.08
C PHE A 112 11.03 26.62 -21.92
N ARG A 113 10.82 27.18 -20.72
CA ARG A 113 11.74 27.05 -19.58
C ARG A 113 11.44 25.88 -18.63
N GLY A 114 10.23 25.31 -18.66
CA GLY A 114 9.80 24.47 -17.53
C GLY A 114 9.87 25.20 -16.18
N ASN A 115 9.58 24.52 -15.07
CA ASN A 115 9.55 25.13 -13.73
C ASN A 115 10.93 25.24 -13.05
N ILE A 116 12.01 24.72 -13.64
CA ILE A 116 13.27 24.42 -12.93
C ILE A 116 14.47 25.15 -13.57
N SER A 117 15.55 25.27 -12.80
CA SER A 117 16.82 25.92 -13.15
C SER A 117 17.49 25.29 -14.36
N PHE A 118 18.32 26.08 -15.04
CA PHE A 118 19.07 25.70 -16.24
C PHE A 118 20.47 25.11 -15.92
N ASP A 119 20.86 25.11 -14.65
CA ASP A 119 22.03 24.37 -14.19
C ASP A 119 21.60 22.95 -13.83
N PRO A 120 21.93 21.94 -14.66
CA PRO A 120 21.48 20.57 -14.41
C PRO A 120 22.00 20.05 -13.07
N LEU A 121 23.19 20.50 -12.62
CA LEU A 121 23.80 20.01 -11.39
C LEU A 121 23.05 20.43 -10.13
N GLU A 122 22.15 21.42 -10.20
CA GLU A 122 21.30 21.78 -9.06
C GLU A 122 20.39 20.63 -8.65
N PHE A 123 19.95 19.79 -9.59
CA PHE A 123 19.10 18.63 -9.27
C PHE A 123 19.77 17.71 -8.24
N SER A 124 21.04 17.34 -8.43
CA SER A 124 21.78 16.50 -7.47
C SER A 124 21.91 17.12 -6.07
N ARG A 125 21.75 18.44 -5.95
CA ARG A 125 21.87 19.19 -4.70
C ARG A 125 20.54 19.39 -3.98
N LEU A 126 19.41 19.13 -4.65
CA LEU A 126 18.09 19.21 -4.04
C LEU A 126 17.94 18.15 -2.93
N PRO A 127 17.16 18.44 -1.87
CA PRO A 127 16.73 17.41 -0.94
C PRO A 127 15.98 16.28 -1.66
N GLU A 128 16.12 15.03 -1.19
CA GLU A 128 15.57 13.82 -1.82
C GLU A 128 14.08 13.93 -2.17
N LYS A 129 13.29 14.55 -1.28
CA LYS A 129 11.86 14.79 -1.53
C LYS A 129 11.61 15.71 -2.74
N GLN A 130 12.38 16.79 -2.86
CA GLN A 130 12.26 17.74 -3.99
C GLN A 130 12.79 17.14 -5.29
N GLN A 131 13.79 16.25 -5.22
CA GLN A 131 14.25 15.47 -6.39
C GLN A 131 13.13 14.57 -6.91
N MET A 132 12.41 13.89 -6.00
CA MET A 132 11.30 13.02 -6.37
C MET A 132 10.13 13.83 -6.96
N GLU A 133 9.75 14.95 -6.34
CA GLU A 133 8.71 15.85 -6.87
C GLU A 133 9.08 16.35 -8.28
N THR A 134 10.33 16.78 -8.47
CA THR A 134 10.87 17.21 -9.78
C THR A 134 10.77 16.10 -10.83
N LEU A 135 11.14 14.87 -10.46
CA LEU A 135 11.10 13.74 -11.39
C LEU A 135 9.66 13.35 -11.75
N LEU A 136 8.74 13.38 -10.77
CA LEU A 136 7.31 13.10 -10.99
C LEU A 136 6.64 14.15 -11.88
N GLU A 137 7.05 15.42 -11.82
CA GLU A 137 6.56 16.46 -12.74
C GLU A 137 6.97 16.22 -14.21
N LEU A 138 8.04 15.45 -14.44
CA LEU A 138 8.59 15.20 -15.79
C LEU A 138 7.99 13.98 -16.48
N ILE A 139 7.46 13.05 -15.70
CA ILE A 139 6.99 11.77 -16.21
C ILE A 139 5.47 11.84 -16.32
N ASP A 140 4.96 11.61 -17.52
CA ASP A 140 3.52 11.46 -17.73
C ASP A 140 3.10 10.05 -17.27
N LEU A 141 2.60 9.96 -16.04
CA LEU A 141 2.13 8.71 -15.47
C LEU A 141 0.64 8.53 -15.81
N PRO A 142 0.24 7.36 -16.37
CA PRO A 142 -1.16 7.10 -16.68
C PRO A 142 -2.05 7.00 -15.43
N ILE A 143 -1.44 6.90 -14.25
CA ILE A 143 -2.12 6.71 -12.98
C ILE A 143 -1.57 7.68 -11.94
N ASP A 144 -2.48 8.22 -11.13
CA ASP A 144 -2.20 9.09 -10.00
C ASP A 144 -1.64 8.27 -8.81
N LEU A 145 -0.32 8.35 -8.60
CA LEU A 145 0.38 7.59 -7.55
C LEU A 145 -0.08 7.96 -6.14
N ASP A 146 -0.44 9.23 -5.90
CA ASP A 146 -0.95 9.68 -4.60
C ASP A 146 -2.29 9.00 -4.27
N LYS A 147 -3.15 8.81 -5.27
CA LYS A 147 -4.40 8.04 -5.09
C LYS A 147 -4.15 6.56 -4.85
N LEU A 148 -3.16 5.96 -5.53
CA LEU A 148 -2.77 4.57 -5.26
C LEU A 148 -2.25 4.40 -3.83
N ASP A 149 -1.40 5.32 -3.36
CA ASP A 149 -0.87 5.28 -1.98
C ASP A 149 -1.96 5.49 -0.93
N GLN A 150 -2.92 6.38 -1.20
CA GLN A 150 -4.10 6.54 -0.33
C GLN A 150 -4.97 5.28 -0.27
N ASN A 151 -5.21 4.62 -1.42
CA ASN A 151 -5.95 3.37 -1.47
C ASN A 151 -5.21 2.24 -0.74
N ARG A 152 -3.90 2.11 -0.98
CA ARG A 152 -3.05 1.11 -0.30
C ARG A 152 -3.10 1.30 1.21
N LYS A 153 -2.95 2.54 1.70
CA LYS A 153 -3.02 2.87 3.12
C LYS A 153 -4.37 2.48 3.72
N LYS A 154 -5.47 2.79 3.03
CA LYS A 154 -6.82 2.41 3.47
C LYS A 154 -6.97 0.89 3.61
N LEU A 155 -6.54 0.12 2.61
CA LEU A 155 -6.58 -1.34 2.65
C LEU A 155 -5.69 -1.91 3.77
N TYR A 156 -4.52 -1.31 4.00
CA TYR A 156 -3.61 -1.69 5.08
C TYR A 156 -4.24 -1.45 6.47
N ASP A 157 -4.88 -0.30 6.67
CA ASP A 157 -5.59 0.04 7.91
C ASP A 157 -6.78 -0.90 8.15
N GLU A 158 -7.57 -1.19 7.11
CA GLU A 158 -8.67 -2.17 7.15
C GLU A 158 -8.16 -3.57 7.50
N ARG A 159 -7.07 -4.03 6.87
CA ARG A 159 -6.45 -5.34 7.16
C ARG A 159 -5.97 -5.40 8.61
N THR A 160 -5.36 -4.32 9.11
CA THR A 160 -4.89 -4.23 10.49
C THR A 160 -6.04 -4.38 11.48
N ALA A 161 -7.18 -3.74 11.22
CA ALA A 161 -8.39 -3.90 12.03
C ALA A 161 -8.94 -5.34 11.99
N VAL A 162 -9.02 -5.96 10.81
CA VAL A 162 -9.46 -7.36 10.65
C VAL A 162 -8.52 -8.32 11.41
N ASN A 163 -7.21 -8.13 11.32
CA ASN A 163 -6.22 -8.95 12.03
C ASN A 163 -6.31 -8.81 13.55
N ARG A 164 -6.70 -7.63 14.07
CA ARG A 164 -7.00 -7.47 15.51
C ARG A 164 -8.22 -8.30 15.92
N SER A 165 -9.29 -8.27 15.13
CA SER A 165 -10.47 -9.10 15.39
C SER A 165 -10.19 -10.61 15.30
N ILE A 166 -9.31 -11.06 14.41
CA ILE A 166 -8.86 -12.46 14.34
C ILE A 166 -8.18 -12.84 15.67
N LYS A 167 -7.24 -12.02 16.16
CA LYS A 167 -6.55 -12.25 17.44
C LYS A 167 -7.51 -12.27 18.65
N GLU A 168 -8.53 -11.41 18.65
CA GLU A 168 -9.58 -11.43 19.67
C GLU A 168 -10.38 -12.74 19.65
N LEU A 169 -10.74 -13.23 18.46
CA LEU A 169 -11.45 -14.50 18.29
C LEU A 169 -10.56 -15.70 18.67
N GLU A 170 -9.27 -15.69 18.35
CA GLU A 170 -8.30 -16.71 18.81
C GLU A 170 -8.22 -16.74 20.35
N GLY A 171 -8.19 -15.58 20.99
CA GLY A 171 -8.26 -15.45 22.46
C GLY A 171 -9.54 -16.06 23.04
N GLN A 172 -10.69 -15.85 22.39
CA GLN A 172 -11.96 -16.45 22.82
C GLN A 172 -12.00 -17.97 22.58
N ILE A 173 -11.46 -18.48 21.47
CA ILE A 173 -11.43 -19.91 21.13
C ILE A 173 -10.50 -20.70 22.05
N SER A 174 -9.33 -20.12 22.38
CA SER A 174 -8.34 -20.73 23.29
C SER A 174 -8.84 -20.84 24.74
N GLY A 175 -9.82 -20.02 25.13
CA GLY A 175 -10.49 -20.11 26.43
C GLY A 175 -11.53 -21.23 26.55
N LEU A 176 -11.83 -21.98 25.47
CA LEU A 176 -12.86 -23.03 25.44
C LEU A 176 -12.27 -24.46 25.31
N ASN A 177 -12.59 -25.31 26.29
CA ASN A 177 -12.19 -26.73 26.33
C ASN A 177 -12.88 -27.57 25.23
N SER A 178 -12.23 -28.64 24.77
CA SER A 178 -12.78 -29.61 23.79
C SER A 178 -12.97 -30.99 24.42
N TYR A 179 -14.14 -31.60 24.20
CA TYR A 179 -14.46 -32.97 24.65
C TYR A 179 -14.82 -33.84 23.44
N GLN A 180 -14.17 -35.01 23.29
CA GLN A 180 -14.26 -35.85 22.09
C GLN A 180 -15.44 -36.86 22.08
N ASP A 181 -16.16 -37.02 23.19
CA ASP A 181 -17.18 -38.07 23.35
C ASP A 181 -18.59 -37.50 23.65
N VAL A 182 -19.12 -36.64 22.78
CA VAL A 182 -20.51 -36.13 22.93
C VAL A 182 -21.24 -36.13 21.58
N PRO A 183 -22.50 -36.61 21.50
CA PRO A 183 -23.30 -36.61 20.26
C PRO A 183 -23.56 -35.20 19.67
N GLU A 184 -23.82 -35.14 18.36
CA GLU A 184 -24.06 -33.89 17.61
C GLU A 184 -25.45 -33.26 17.83
N ASP A 185 -26.44 -34.05 18.26
CA ASP A 185 -27.83 -33.62 18.45
C ASP A 185 -28.25 -33.57 19.93
N GLU A 186 -29.08 -32.60 20.33
CA GLU A 186 -29.62 -32.48 21.69
C GLU A 186 -30.58 -33.63 22.03
N LEU A 187 -30.49 -34.19 23.25
CA LEU A 187 -31.43 -35.19 23.75
C LEU A 187 -32.74 -34.52 24.22
N SER A 188 -33.89 -35.01 23.74
CA SER A 188 -35.23 -34.55 24.11
C SER A 188 -35.67 -35.10 25.47
N ALA A 189 -35.97 -34.20 26.42
CA ALA A 189 -36.40 -34.55 27.78
C ALA A 189 -37.84 -35.09 27.86
N VAL A 190 -38.62 -34.99 26.79
CA VAL A 190 -40.03 -35.40 26.74
C VAL A 190 -40.14 -36.92 26.59
N ASP A 191 -39.30 -37.52 25.75
CA ASP A 191 -39.37 -38.96 25.42
C ASP A 191 -38.98 -39.85 26.61
N VAL A 192 -38.12 -39.35 27.52
CA VAL A 192 -37.67 -40.06 28.73
C VAL A 192 -38.74 -40.04 29.85
N MET A 193 -39.62 -39.02 29.88
CA MET A 193 -40.72 -38.96 30.85
C MET A 193 -41.86 -39.92 30.51
N ASP A 194 -42.14 -40.14 29.22
CA ASP A 194 -43.19 -41.05 28.76
C ASP A 194 -42.86 -42.53 29.08
N GLU A 195 -41.59 -42.92 28.98
CA GLU A 195 -41.12 -44.26 29.36
C GLU A 195 -41.21 -44.51 30.88
N LEU A 196 -40.97 -43.49 31.71
CA LEU A 196 -41.10 -43.56 33.17
C LEU A 196 -42.56 -43.74 33.62
N GLN A 197 -43.50 -43.09 32.91
CA GLN A 197 -44.93 -43.16 33.21
C GLN A 197 -45.52 -44.54 32.86
N ALA A 198 -45.07 -45.17 31.76
CA ALA A 198 -45.47 -46.52 31.39
C ALA A 198 -44.99 -47.57 32.42
N ALA A 199 -43.75 -47.45 32.89
CA ALA A 199 -43.18 -48.36 33.90
C ALA A 199 -43.89 -48.26 35.27
N THR A 200 -44.28 -47.07 35.70
CA THR A 200 -45.00 -46.86 36.97
C THR A 200 -46.43 -47.41 36.96
N GLN A 201 -47.11 -47.39 35.81
CA GLN A 201 -48.43 -48.00 35.66
C GLN A 201 -48.40 -49.53 35.77
N GLN A 202 -47.33 -50.16 35.26
CA GLN A 202 -47.13 -51.61 35.35
C GLN A 202 -46.85 -52.06 36.79
N ILE A 203 -46.06 -51.28 37.54
CA ILE A 203 -45.78 -51.53 38.97
C ILE A 203 -47.06 -51.45 39.81
N ALA A 204 -47.91 -50.45 39.57
CA ALA A 204 -49.18 -50.30 40.29
C ALA A 204 -50.14 -51.48 40.06
N THR A 205 -50.11 -52.08 38.85
CA THR A 205 -50.94 -53.23 38.50
C THR A 205 -50.43 -54.51 39.19
N ASN A 206 -49.12 -54.71 39.23
CA ASN A 206 -48.49 -55.84 39.93
C ASN A 206 -48.72 -55.80 41.44
N GLN A 207 -48.68 -54.61 42.05
CA GLN A 207 -48.94 -54.44 43.48
C GLN A 207 -50.38 -54.83 43.84
N ARG A 208 -51.38 -54.41 43.03
CA ARG A 208 -52.78 -54.80 43.23
C ARG A 208 -53.00 -56.31 43.17
N ASN A 209 -52.26 -57.02 42.30
CA ASN A 209 -52.34 -58.47 42.21
C ASN A 209 -51.71 -59.17 43.42
N LYS A 210 -50.62 -58.62 43.98
CA LYS A 210 -49.99 -59.11 45.22
C LYS A 210 -50.90 -58.93 46.45
N ASP A 211 -51.56 -57.79 46.56
CA ASP A 211 -52.50 -57.52 47.66
C ASP A 211 -53.71 -58.46 47.60
N ARG A 212 -54.24 -58.72 46.40
CA ARG A 212 -55.29 -59.74 46.16
C ARG A 212 -54.84 -61.13 46.62
N LEU A 213 -53.61 -61.53 46.32
CA LEU A 213 -53.07 -62.82 46.72
C LEU A 213 -52.99 -62.96 48.25
N MET A 214 -52.52 -61.93 48.96
CA MET A 214 -52.48 -61.94 50.43
C MET A 214 -53.88 -62.00 51.06
N GLU A 215 -54.86 -61.33 50.46
CA GLU A 215 -56.26 -61.41 50.89
C GLU A 215 -56.83 -62.83 50.75
N TYR A 216 -56.56 -63.51 49.62
CA TYR A 216 -56.95 -64.91 49.43
C TYR A 216 -56.19 -65.89 50.33
N ILE A 217 -54.91 -65.63 50.65
CA ILE A 217 -54.13 -66.43 51.62
C ILE A 217 -54.73 -66.29 53.04
N ASN A 218 -55.03 -65.08 53.49
CA ASN A 218 -55.64 -64.84 54.80
C ASN A 218 -57.06 -65.41 54.89
N THR A 219 -57.77 -65.48 53.76
CA THR A 219 -59.08 -66.14 53.67
C THR A 219 -58.93 -67.66 53.72
N ARG A 220 -57.92 -68.22 53.03
CA ARG A 220 -57.56 -69.63 53.06
C ARG A 220 -57.16 -70.09 54.46
N ASP A 221 -56.38 -69.32 55.20
CA ASP A 221 -55.93 -69.71 56.55
C ASP A 221 -57.07 -69.68 57.57
N ARG A 222 -58.02 -68.73 57.40
CA ARG A 222 -59.31 -68.77 58.12
C ARG A 222 -60.16 -69.98 57.73
N ALA A 223 -60.12 -70.39 56.47
CA ALA A 223 -60.77 -71.60 55.99
C ALA A 223 -60.10 -72.88 56.52
N TYR A 224 -58.78 -72.92 56.72
CA TYR A 224 -58.07 -74.06 57.32
C TYR A 224 -58.46 -74.32 58.79
N LYS A 225 -58.69 -73.28 59.60
CA LYS A 225 -59.29 -73.44 60.94
C LYS A 225 -60.74 -73.94 60.91
N LYS A 226 -61.44 -73.67 59.80
CA LYS A 226 -62.78 -74.18 59.53
C LYS A 226 -62.76 -75.59 58.92
N LEU A 227 -61.65 -75.97 58.28
CA LEU A 227 -61.40 -77.29 57.71
C LEU A 227 -61.32 -78.35 58.82
N GLU A 228 -60.68 -78.05 59.95
CA GLU A 228 -60.63 -78.94 61.12
C GLU A 228 -62.03 -79.27 61.69
N THR A 229 -63.01 -78.37 61.51
CA THR A 229 -64.41 -78.62 61.89
C THR A 229 -65.22 -79.32 60.78
N LEU A 230 -64.82 -79.17 59.52
CA LEU A 230 -65.44 -79.76 58.33
C LEU A 230 -64.85 -81.13 57.91
N GLU A 231 -63.71 -81.56 58.48
CA GLU A 231 -63.11 -82.89 58.26
C GLU A 231 -64.05 -84.04 58.70
N SER A 232 -65.02 -83.74 59.56
CA SER A 232 -66.15 -84.61 59.90
C SER A 232 -67.18 -84.74 58.73
N GLU A 233 -67.32 -83.71 57.90
CA GLU A 233 -68.22 -83.63 56.72
C GLU A 233 -67.51 -84.08 55.41
N MET A 234 -66.18 -84.12 55.39
CA MET A 234 -65.30 -84.32 54.23
C MET A 234 -65.38 -85.71 53.55
N ASN A 235 -65.99 -86.72 54.17
CA ASN A 235 -66.19 -88.01 53.49
C ASN A 235 -67.17 -87.91 52.30
N GLU A 236 -68.01 -86.88 52.27
CA GLU A 236 -68.99 -86.69 51.19
C GLU A 236 -68.38 -85.97 49.96
N ILE A 237 -67.40 -85.08 50.20
CA ILE A 237 -66.79 -84.21 49.17
C ILE A 237 -65.66 -84.90 48.38
N LYS A 238 -65.10 -86.02 48.89
CA LYS A 238 -64.09 -86.85 48.20
C LYS A 238 -64.48 -87.31 46.77
N ARG A 239 -65.77 -87.31 46.44
CA ARG A 239 -66.26 -87.65 45.09
C ARG A 239 -66.11 -86.53 44.06
N ASN A 240 -66.02 -85.27 44.48
CA ASN A 240 -65.91 -84.11 43.58
C ASN A 240 -64.44 -83.74 43.25
N ILE A 241 -63.48 -84.24 44.04
CA ILE A 241 -62.04 -83.95 43.89
C ILE A 241 -61.44 -84.59 42.63
N ALA A 242 -61.97 -85.71 42.14
CA ALA A 242 -61.43 -86.39 40.95
C ALA A 242 -61.64 -85.62 39.63
N ALA A 243 -62.60 -84.68 39.57
CA ALA A 243 -62.91 -83.92 38.36
C ALA A 243 -61.98 -82.69 38.16
N PHE A 244 -61.51 -82.07 39.25
CA PHE A 244 -60.70 -80.85 39.19
C PHE A 244 -59.18 -81.09 39.07
N THR A 245 -58.73 -82.34 39.20
CA THR A 245 -57.30 -82.69 39.06
C THR A 245 -56.79 -82.55 37.62
N LEU A 246 -57.66 -82.71 36.61
CA LEU A 246 -57.26 -82.64 35.18
C LEU A 246 -56.96 -81.22 34.67
N GLU A 247 -57.49 -80.16 35.30
CA GLU A 247 -57.24 -78.76 34.91
C GLU A 247 -55.98 -78.16 35.56
N ILE A 248 -55.56 -78.69 36.72
CA ILE A 248 -54.38 -78.21 37.47
C ILE A 248 -53.07 -78.58 36.75
N ASP A 249 -53.01 -79.74 36.10
CA ASP A 249 -51.81 -80.20 35.39
C ASP A 249 -51.50 -79.38 34.12
N SER A 250 -52.51 -78.75 33.51
CA SER A 250 -52.36 -77.97 32.27
C SER A 250 -51.71 -76.58 32.48
N ILE A 251 -51.76 -76.00 33.68
CA ILE A 251 -51.34 -74.60 33.93
C ILE A 251 -49.98 -74.53 34.65
N SER A 252 -49.54 -75.62 35.28
CA SER A 252 -48.26 -75.69 36.01
C SER A 252 -47.01 -75.59 35.12
N GLY A 253 -47.14 -75.82 33.80
CA GLY A 253 -46.03 -75.78 32.83
C GLY A 253 -45.56 -74.37 32.45
N GLU A 254 -46.40 -73.33 32.59
CA GLU A 254 -46.10 -71.99 32.04
C GLU A 254 -45.37 -71.05 33.02
N ILE A 255 -45.16 -71.45 34.28
CA ILE A 255 -44.61 -70.58 35.34
C ILE A 255 -43.07 -70.67 35.49
N ASN A 256 -42.43 -71.74 35.00
CA ASN A 256 -40.98 -71.95 35.20
C ASN A 256 -40.04 -71.09 34.32
N ALA A 257 -40.55 -70.04 33.66
CA ALA A 257 -39.81 -69.31 32.61
C ALA A 257 -39.70 -67.78 32.78
N MET A 258 -39.81 -67.20 33.99
CA MET A 258 -39.65 -65.74 34.16
C MET A 258 -38.68 -65.35 35.29
N ILE A 259 -37.75 -64.44 35.00
CA ILE A 259 -36.73 -63.86 35.90
C ILE A 259 -36.85 -62.32 35.83
N ASP A 260 -36.76 -61.63 36.97
CA ASP A 260 -36.86 -60.16 37.11
C ASP A 260 -35.49 -59.44 36.95
N PRO A 261 -35.44 -58.22 36.34
CA PRO A 261 -34.22 -57.41 36.22
C PRO A 261 -34.03 -56.30 37.28
N ASP A 262 -32.78 -55.83 37.39
CA ASP A 262 -32.23 -54.90 38.39
C ASP A 262 -32.41 -53.40 38.04
N LEU A 263 -32.75 -52.58 39.03
CA LEU A 263 -33.15 -51.16 38.92
C LEU A 263 -32.04 -50.14 39.25
N GLU A 264 -30.80 -50.55 39.55
CA GLU A 264 -29.70 -49.60 39.82
C GLU A 264 -29.25 -48.78 38.59
N ILE A 265 -29.55 -49.20 37.36
CA ILE A 265 -29.04 -48.60 36.12
C ILE A 265 -29.61 -47.18 35.85
N PHE A 266 -30.75 -46.82 36.45
CA PHE A 266 -31.48 -45.59 36.10
C PHE A 266 -31.18 -44.38 36.98
N LYS A 267 -30.49 -44.53 38.12
CA LYS A 267 -30.19 -43.38 39.02
C LYS A 267 -28.99 -42.53 38.56
N CYS A 268 -28.05 -43.07 37.77
CA CYS A 268 -26.91 -42.31 37.25
C CYS A 268 -27.25 -41.36 36.08
N LYS A 269 -28.41 -41.50 35.42
CA LYS A 269 -28.71 -40.78 34.18
C LYS A 269 -29.22 -39.34 34.35
N LEU A 270 -29.44 -38.84 35.58
CA LEU A 270 -30.03 -37.51 35.80
C LEU A 270 -29.01 -36.41 36.14
N GLU A 271 -27.87 -36.75 36.77
CA GLU A 271 -26.75 -35.81 37.00
C GLU A 271 -25.85 -35.62 35.76
N ASP A 272 -25.87 -36.56 34.82
CA ASP A 272 -25.06 -36.51 33.58
C ASP A 272 -25.62 -35.57 32.50
N VAL A 273 -26.94 -35.36 32.45
CA VAL A 273 -27.59 -34.61 31.34
C VAL A 273 -27.26 -33.11 31.37
N GLU A 274 -27.20 -32.47 32.55
CA GLU A 274 -26.87 -31.03 32.65
C GLU A 274 -25.39 -30.75 32.34
N THR A 275 -24.51 -31.68 32.75
CA THR A 275 -23.07 -31.64 32.46
C THR A 275 -22.79 -31.87 30.97
N ILE A 276 -23.52 -32.79 30.34
CA ILE A 276 -23.44 -33.05 28.88
C ILE A 276 -23.94 -31.82 28.09
N ASN A 277 -25.07 -31.23 28.48
CA ASN A 277 -25.63 -30.06 27.80
C ASN A 277 -24.73 -28.81 27.88
N ASN A 278 -24.01 -28.61 28.99
CA ASN A 278 -23.04 -27.51 29.09
C ASN A 278 -21.85 -27.71 28.12
N LYS A 279 -21.36 -28.96 27.97
CA LYS A 279 -20.30 -29.30 27.00
C LYS A 279 -20.75 -29.07 25.55
N ILE A 280 -22.00 -29.41 25.21
CA ILE A 280 -22.58 -29.17 23.88
C ILE A 280 -22.67 -27.67 23.58
N ARG A 281 -23.13 -26.85 24.53
CA ARG A 281 -23.19 -25.38 24.39
C ARG A 281 -21.81 -24.76 24.16
N GLN A 282 -20.78 -25.24 24.86
CA GLN A 282 -19.40 -24.79 24.66
C GLN A 282 -18.85 -25.17 23.29
N ASN A 283 -19.12 -26.41 22.81
CA ASN A 283 -18.72 -26.86 21.49
C ASN A 283 -19.41 -26.06 20.36
N ASN A 284 -20.72 -25.80 20.48
CA ASN A 284 -21.47 -24.99 19.51
C ASN A 284 -20.99 -23.54 19.48
N SER A 285 -20.68 -22.96 20.64
CA SER A 285 -20.09 -21.61 20.74
C SER A 285 -18.71 -21.57 20.09
N LYS A 286 -17.87 -22.60 20.30
CA LYS A 286 -16.55 -22.73 19.66
C LYS A 286 -16.66 -22.86 18.14
N LYS A 287 -17.58 -23.68 17.64
CA LYS A 287 -17.84 -23.86 16.19
C LYS A 287 -18.26 -22.55 15.52
N ALA A 288 -19.14 -21.78 16.17
CA ALA A 288 -19.55 -20.46 15.68
C ALA A 288 -18.39 -19.45 15.65
N LEU A 289 -17.53 -19.44 16.67
CA LEU A 289 -16.34 -18.58 16.71
C LEU A 289 -15.29 -18.97 15.66
N VAL A 290 -15.06 -20.28 15.45
CA VAL A 290 -14.17 -20.80 14.40
C VAL A 290 -14.66 -20.40 13.00
N SER A 291 -15.97 -20.50 12.74
CA SER A 291 -16.54 -20.04 11.46
C SER A 291 -16.32 -18.55 11.24
N ARG A 292 -16.59 -17.71 12.25
CA ARG A 292 -16.35 -16.25 12.18
C ARG A 292 -14.87 -15.90 11.98
N MET A 293 -13.97 -16.66 12.60
CA MET A 293 -12.53 -16.49 12.43
C MET A 293 -12.10 -16.83 11.00
N ALA A 294 -12.63 -17.92 10.42
CA ALA A 294 -12.38 -18.30 9.04
C ALA A 294 -12.87 -17.23 8.05
N ASP A 295 -14.06 -16.65 8.27
CA ASP A 295 -14.58 -15.56 7.45
C ASP A 295 -13.68 -14.32 7.51
N LYS A 296 -13.21 -13.95 8.71
CA LYS A 296 -12.27 -12.82 8.88
C LYS A 296 -10.90 -13.12 8.27
N GLN A 297 -10.42 -14.35 8.32
CA GLN A 297 -9.18 -14.76 7.67
C GLN A 297 -9.27 -14.64 6.15
N ALA A 298 -10.41 -15.04 5.55
CA ALA A 298 -10.66 -14.87 4.12
C ALA A 298 -10.63 -13.38 3.71
N VAL A 299 -11.22 -12.49 4.52
CA VAL A 299 -11.17 -11.04 4.30
C VAL A 299 -9.74 -10.50 4.40
N SER A 300 -8.96 -10.92 5.40
CA SER A 300 -7.56 -10.50 5.56
C SER A 300 -6.67 -10.94 4.39
N ASN A 301 -6.88 -12.17 3.91
CA ASN A 301 -6.18 -12.69 2.74
C ASN A 301 -6.53 -11.90 1.47
N ARG A 302 -7.81 -11.58 1.27
CA ARG A 302 -8.26 -10.73 0.14
C ARG A 302 -7.63 -9.35 0.17
N LEU A 303 -7.68 -8.66 1.32
CA LEU A 303 -7.06 -7.33 1.48
C LEU A 303 -5.55 -7.38 1.24
N SER A 304 -4.88 -8.48 1.65
CA SER A 304 -3.45 -8.65 1.37
C SER A 304 -3.17 -8.82 -0.12
N PHE A 305 -4.01 -9.55 -0.85
CA PHE A 305 -3.91 -9.69 -2.31
C PHE A 305 -4.16 -8.36 -3.03
N GLU A 306 -5.17 -7.58 -2.61
CA GLU A 306 -5.45 -6.26 -3.16
C GLU A 306 -4.29 -5.27 -2.94
N ILE A 307 -3.64 -5.31 -1.76
CA ILE A 307 -2.43 -4.51 -1.50
C ILE A 307 -1.29 -4.92 -2.44
N LEU A 308 -1.03 -6.23 -2.60
CA LEU A 308 0.00 -6.72 -3.52
C LEU A 308 -0.28 -6.29 -4.97
N SER A 309 -1.54 -6.35 -5.39
CA SER A 309 -1.92 -5.90 -6.75
C SER A 309 -1.70 -4.40 -6.96
N ILE A 310 -1.88 -3.57 -5.92
CA ILE A 310 -1.55 -2.14 -5.97
C ILE A 310 -0.03 -1.94 -6.04
N ASP A 311 0.74 -2.71 -5.28
CA ASP A 311 2.20 -2.65 -5.28
C ASP A 311 2.76 -3.04 -6.67
N ASP A 312 2.29 -4.16 -7.23
CA ASP A 312 2.65 -4.61 -8.58
C ASP A 312 2.28 -3.58 -9.65
N LEU A 313 1.07 -2.99 -9.57
CA LEU A 313 0.63 -1.95 -10.50
C LEU A 313 1.50 -0.70 -10.39
N LYS A 314 1.90 -0.32 -9.17
CA LYS A 314 2.78 0.83 -8.94
C LYS A 314 4.15 0.58 -9.57
N GLU A 315 4.75 -0.58 -9.34
CA GLU A 315 6.03 -0.96 -9.95
C GLU A 315 5.94 -0.98 -11.48
N GLN A 316 4.93 -1.63 -12.05
CA GLN A 316 4.71 -1.65 -13.50
C GLN A 316 4.55 -0.26 -14.10
N THR A 317 3.79 0.62 -13.43
CA THR A 317 3.59 2.01 -13.89
C THR A 317 4.90 2.80 -13.88
N ILE A 318 5.80 2.52 -12.95
CA ILE A 318 7.12 3.16 -12.85
C ILE A 318 8.07 2.59 -13.92
N GLU A 319 8.04 1.28 -14.17
CA GLU A 319 8.86 0.62 -15.19
C GLU A 319 8.44 1.01 -16.62
N GLU A 320 7.14 1.12 -16.87
CA GLU A 320 6.59 1.53 -18.17
C GLU A 320 6.70 3.04 -18.41
N ALA A 321 7.01 3.82 -17.37
CA ALA A 321 7.23 5.24 -17.50
C ALA A 321 8.49 5.53 -18.33
N ASN A 322 8.36 6.44 -19.30
CA ASN A 322 9.50 6.88 -20.12
C ASN A 322 10.44 7.75 -19.28
N MET A 323 11.35 7.11 -18.55
CA MET A 323 12.34 7.78 -17.71
C MET A 323 13.33 8.60 -18.57
N PRO A 324 13.79 9.77 -18.11
CA PRO A 324 14.77 10.61 -18.81
C PRO A 324 16.06 9.88 -19.20
N ILE A 325 16.47 8.89 -18.39
CA ILE A 325 17.64 8.05 -18.64
C ILE A 325 17.34 6.62 -18.17
N GLN A 326 17.85 5.64 -18.91
CA GLN A 326 17.74 4.24 -18.54
C GLN A 326 18.39 3.99 -17.16
N GLY A 327 17.72 3.19 -16.32
CA GLY A 327 18.17 2.87 -14.97
C GLY A 327 17.68 3.84 -13.89
N LEU A 328 17.12 5.00 -14.26
CA LEU A 328 16.51 5.92 -13.31
C LEU A 328 15.16 5.40 -12.83
N GLY A 329 14.88 5.56 -11.54
CA GLY A 329 13.62 5.20 -10.92
C GLY A 329 13.42 5.92 -9.59
N PHE A 330 12.46 5.47 -8.81
CA PHE A 330 12.26 5.94 -7.44
C PHE A 330 11.58 4.86 -6.59
N ASN A 331 11.77 4.95 -5.27
CA ASN A 331 11.17 4.07 -4.28
C ASN A 331 10.73 4.86 -3.03
N GLU A 332 10.39 4.17 -1.94
CA GLU A 332 9.96 4.79 -0.67
C GLU A 332 11.01 5.77 -0.08
N THR A 333 12.30 5.60 -0.43
CA THR A 333 13.41 6.43 0.06
C THR A 333 13.75 7.61 -0.85
N GLY A 334 13.21 7.66 -2.07
CA GLY A 334 13.46 8.75 -3.02
C GLY A 334 13.91 8.24 -4.40
N VAL A 335 14.64 9.09 -5.12
CA VAL A 335 15.13 8.81 -6.48
C VAL A 335 16.27 7.78 -6.44
N THR A 336 16.21 6.79 -7.33
CA THR A 336 17.19 5.71 -7.46
C THR A 336 17.76 5.63 -8.87
N PHE A 337 18.98 5.10 -8.98
CA PHE A 337 19.61 4.74 -10.25
C PHE A 337 20.16 3.32 -10.14
N ASP A 338 19.75 2.43 -11.04
CA ASP A 338 20.04 0.99 -10.99
C ASP A 338 19.74 0.36 -9.62
N ASN A 339 18.61 0.77 -9.02
CA ASN A 339 18.15 0.38 -7.68
C ASN A 339 19.02 0.85 -6.51
N ILE A 340 19.97 1.77 -6.74
CA ILE A 340 20.80 2.39 -5.72
C ILE A 340 20.26 3.81 -5.46
N PRO A 341 20.11 4.25 -4.19
CA PRO A 341 19.75 5.63 -3.89
C PRO A 341 20.68 6.62 -4.59
N LEU A 342 20.14 7.65 -5.24
CA LEU A 342 20.95 8.60 -6.03
C LEU A 342 22.09 9.23 -5.22
N SER A 343 21.87 9.47 -3.92
CA SER A 343 22.87 10.01 -2.99
C SER A 343 24.07 9.08 -2.75
N GLN A 344 23.94 7.79 -3.04
CA GLN A 344 24.99 6.78 -2.92
C GLN A 344 25.69 6.47 -4.24
N CYS A 345 25.16 6.93 -5.37
CA CYS A 345 25.83 6.84 -6.66
C CYS A 345 27.13 7.66 -6.67
N SER A 346 28.06 7.31 -7.55
CA SER A 346 29.29 8.09 -7.71
C SER A 346 28.99 9.53 -8.16
N SER A 347 29.88 10.46 -7.83
CA SER A 347 29.73 11.86 -8.25
C SER A 347 29.61 12.01 -9.76
N ALA A 348 30.21 11.11 -10.55
CA ALA A 348 30.10 11.12 -12.01
C ALA A 348 28.69 10.70 -12.48
N GLU A 349 28.13 9.62 -11.90
CA GLU A 349 26.78 9.15 -12.20
C GLU A 349 25.72 10.19 -11.81
N GLN A 350 25.82 10.78 -10.62
CA GLN A 350 24.90 11.81 -10.16
C GLN A 350 24.84 13.00 -11.14
N LYS A 351 25.99 13.42 -11.68
CA LYS A 351 26.08 14.50 -12.67
C LYS A 351 25.45 14.09 -13.99
N LYS A 352 25.74 12.89 -14.48
CA LYS A 352 25.16 12.35 -15.72
C LYS A 352 23.63 12.32 -15.65
N ILE A 353 23.09 11.83 -14.54
CA ILE A 353 21.65 11.77 -14.26
C ILE A 353 21.06 13.18 -14.20
N SER A 354 21.72 14.09 -13.49
CA SER A 354 21.32 15.49 -13.38
C SER A 354 21.25 16.20 -14.74
N VAL A 355 22.21 15.93 -15.63
CA VAL A 355 22.22 16.43 -17.00
C VAL A 355 21.07 15.86 -17.82
N ALA A 356 20.83 14.54 -17.76
CA ALA A 356 19.71 13.91 -18.45
C ALA A 356 18.35 14.48 -18.00
N ILE A 357 18.18 14.69 -16.69
CA ILE A 357 16.98 15.32 -16.12
C ILE A 357 16.86 16.78 -16.58
N GLY A 358 17.96 17.54 -16.60
CA GLY A 358 18.00 18.90 -17.12
C GLY A 358 17.58 19.00 -18.59
N MET A 359 17.96 18.02 -19.42
CA MET A 359 17.50 17.89 -20.80
C MET A 359 15.99 17.64 -20.85
N ALA A 360 15.49 16.66 -20.09
CA ALA A 360 14.07 16.32 -20.05
C ALA A 360 13.18 17.48 -19.57
N ILE A 361 13.66 18.33 -18.65
CA ILE A 361 12.96 19.54 -18.18
C ILE A 361 12.82 20.58 -19.30
N ASN A 362 13.82 20.68 -20.18
CA ASN A 362 13.91 21.73 -21.19
C ASN A 362 13.96 21.16 -22.63
N PRO A 363 12.89 20.50 -23.11
CA PRO A 363 12.89 19.87 -24.43
C PRO A 363 12.78 20.87 -25.60
N GLU A 364 12.16 22.03 -25.36
CA GLU A 364 11.97 23.08 -26.38
C GLU A 364 13.18 24.03 -26.46
N LEU A 365 13.67 24.55 -25.32
CA LEU A 365 14.89 25.33 -25.27
C LEU A 365 16.06 24.41 -24.94
N ARG A 366 16.74 23.92 -25.98
CA ARG A 366 17.81 22.91 -25.86
C ARG A 366 19.14 23.55 -25.48
N VAL A 367 19.14 24.25 -24.35
CA VAL A 367 20.29 24.97 -23.82
C VAL A 367 20.48 24.57 -22.36
N LEU A 368 21.70 24.14 -22.02
CA LEU A 368 22.12 23.84 -20.65
C LEU A 368 23.37 24.65 -20.35
N TRP A 369 23.55 25.01 -19.08
CA TRP A 369 24.84 25.54 -18.64
C TRP A 369 25.29 24.91 -17.34
N ILE A 370 26.58 24.63 -17.25
CA ILE A 370 27.19 24.17 -16.00
C ILE A 370 28.02 25.32 -15.45
N SER A 371 27.57 25.83 -14.31
CA SER A 371 28.30 26.82 -13.54
C SER A 371 29.48 26.10 -12.86
N ASP A 372 30.65 26.74 -12.85
CA ASP A 372 31.86 26.20 -12.23
C ASP A 372 32.21 24.76 -12.68
N ALA A 373 32.24 24.55 -13.99
CA ALA A 373 32.63 23.28 -14.60
C ALA A 373 34.09 22.88 -14.28
N SER A 374 34.88 23.78 -13.66
CA SER A 374 36.25 23.51 -13.21
C SER A 374 36.31 22.46 -12.10
N LEU A 375 35.20 22.24 -11.40
CA LEU A 375 35.05 21.17 -10.40
C LEU A 375 34.80 19.79 -11.02
N LEU A 376 34.65 19.72 -12.34
CA LEU A 376 34.49 18.47 -13.08
C LEU A 376 35.84 17.99 -13.57
N ASP A 377 36.08 16.68 -13.48
CA ASP A 377 37.20 16.08 -14.16
C ASP A 377 36.98 16.05 -15.68
N HIS A 378 38.07 15.86 -16.43
CA HIS A 378 38.04 15.88 -17.89
C HIS A 378 37.09 14.82 -18.45
N GLU A 379 37.04 13.63 -17.85
CA GLU A 379 36.18 12.54 -18.32
C GLU A 379 34.69 12.89 -18.16
N SER A 380 34.27 13.45 -17.02
CA SER A 380 32.90 13.91 -16.81
C SER A 380 32.52 15.00 -17.82
N ILE A 381 33.41 15.95 -18.10
CA ILE A 381 33.17 17.02 -19.07
C ILE A 381 32.93 16.43 -20.47
N GLU A 382 33.76 15.48 -20.91
CA GLU A 382 33.61 14.84 -22.22
C GLU A 382 32.32 14.02 -22.31
N GLN A 383 31.92 13.33 -21.23
CA GLN A 383 30.65 12.60 -21.19
C GLN A 383 29.45 13.56 -21.33
N VAL A 384 29.45 14.67 -20.60
CA VAL A 384 28.36 15.67 -20.69
C VAL A 384 28.31 16.31 -22.08
N LYS A 385 29.47 16.61 -22.69
CA LYS A 385 29.54 17.11 -24.07
C LYS A 385 28.98 16.09 -25.06
N ALA A 386 29.32 14.81 -24.91
CA ALA A 386 28.82 13.74 -25.76
C ALA A 386 27.29 13.63 -25.67
N MET A 387 26.72 13.65 -24.46
CA MET A 387 25.27 13.66 -24.26
C MET A 387 24.60 14.88 -24.88
N ALA A 388 25.20 16.07 -24.73
CA ALA A 388 24.67 17.29 -25.33
C ALA A 388 24.68 17.21 -26.87
N ILE A 389 25.71 16.63 -27.48
CA ILE A 389 25.76 16.41 -28.93
C ILE A 389 24.72 15.39 -29.36
N GLU A 390 24.63 14.25 -28.67
CA GLU A 390 23.71 13.15 -28.98
C GLU A 390 22.25 13.60 -28.98
N HIS A 391 21.86 14.44 -28.01
CA HIS A 391 20.49 14.93 -27.87
C HIS A 391 20.26 16.31 -28.51
N ASP A 392 21.24 16.85 -29.24
CA ASP A 392 21.16 18.17 -29.90
C ASP A 392 20.88 19.34 -28.92
N TYR A 393 21.59 19.33 -27.79
CA TYR A 393 21.64 20.42 -26.82
C TYR A 393 22.89 21.28 -26.99
N GLN A 394 22.73 22.58 -26.74
CA GLN A 394 23.80 23.53 -26.59
C GLN A 394 24.23 23.62 -25.13
N LEU A 395 25.49 23.30 -24.84
CA LEU A 395 26.07 23.27 -23.51
C LEU A 395 27.02 24.45 -23.33
N PHE A 396 26.72 25.32 -22.37
CA PHE A 396 27.64 26.38 -21.94
C PHE A 396 28.41 25.92 -20.70
N LEU A 397 29.74 26.03 -20.74
CA LEU A 397 30.62 25.62 -19.66
C LEU A 397 31.37 26.83 -19.12
N GLU A 398 31.18 27.15 -17.84
CA GLU A 398 32.02 28.12 -17.15
C GLU A 398 33.29 27.44 -16.62
N LEU A 399 34.46 27.85 -17.12
CA LEU A 399 35.76 27.30 -16.72
C LEU A 399 36.71 28.40 -16.23
N VAL A 400 37.54 28.09 -15.24
CA VAL A 400 38.65 28.95 -14.86
C VAL A 400 39.82 28.69 -15.81
N ASP A 401 40.28 29.73 -16.50
CA ASP A 401 41.46 29.68 -17.35
C ASP A 401 42.28 30.97 -17.15
N GLU A 402 43.58 30.82 -16.92
CA GLU A 402 44.53 31.93 -16.87
C GLU A 402 45.36 32.07 -18.15
N SER A 403 45.29 31.07 -19.04
CA SER A 403 46.09 31.07 -20.27
C SER A 403 45.52 31.99 -21.36
N GLY A 404 44.21 32.29 -21.29
CA GLY A 404 43.52 33.12 -22.27
C GLY A 404 43.31 32.41 -23.62
N LYS A 405 43.35 31.07 -23.64
CA LYS A 405 43.34 30.27 -24.87
C LYS A 405 42.11 29.39 -25.00
N LEU A 406 41.28 29.30 -23.98
CA LEU A 406 40.17 28.36 -23.93
C LEU A 406 38.83 29.03 -24.26
N GLY A 407 38.27 28.78 -25.45
CA GLY A 407 36.94 29.26 -25.83
C GLY A 407 36.80 30.79 -25.79
N ILE A 408 35.69 31.28 -25.24
CA ILE A 408 35.38 32.71 -25.12
C ILE A 408 35.97 33.24 -23.82
N VAL A 409 37.00 34.06 -23.92
CA VAL A 409 37.74 34.59 -22.78
C VAL A 409 37.11 35.90 -22.34
N ILE A 410 36.71 35.95 -21.07
CA ILE A 410 36.16 37.13 -20.41
C ILE A 410 37.22 37.72 -19.48
N GLU A 411 37.46 39.03 -19.62
CA GLU A 411 38.29 39.83 -18.70
C GLU A 411 37.59 41.16 -18.42
N ASP A 412 37.55 41.57 -17.14
CA ASP A 412 36.92 42.81 -16.66
C ASP A 412 35.51 43.09 -17.23
N GLY A 413 34.73 42.03 -17.41
CA GLY A 413 33.36 42.09 -17.90
C GLY A 413 33.20 42.29 -19.41
N ALA A 414 34.25 42.05 -20.20
CA ALA A 414 34.23 42.12 -21.65
C ALA A 414 34.81 40.87 -22.30
N VAL A 415 34.39 40.57 -23.53
CA VAL A 415 35.00 39.51 -24.36
C VAL A 415 36.32 40.06 -24.91
N VAL A 416 37.44 39.42 -24.58
CA VAL A 416 38.78 39.82 -25.05
C VAL A 416 39.36 38.88 -26.11
N ALA A 417 38.90 37.63 -26.15
CA ALA A 417 39.28 36.66 -27.17
C ALA A 417 38.16 35.61 -27.41
N VAL A 418 38.12 35.06 -28.61
CA VAL A 418 37.28 33.92 -28.99
C VAL A 418 38.17 32.93 -29.72
N ASN A 419 38.53 31.83 -29.05
CA ASN A 419 39.48 30.82 -29.51
C ASN A 419 38.79 29.57 -30.06
#